data_AF-A0A6B3I5W0-F1
#
_entry.id   AF-A0A6B3I5W0-F1
#
_cell.length_a   1.000
_cell.length_b   1.000
_cell.length_c   1.000
_cell.angle_alpha   90.00
_cell.angle_beta   90.00
_cell.angle_gamma   90.00
#
_symmetry.space_group_name_H-M   'P 1'
#
loop_
_entity.id
_entity.type
_entity.pdbx_description
1 polymer ?
#
loop_
_entity_poly.entity_id
_entity_poly.type
_entity_poly.pdbx_seq_one_letter_code
_entity_poly.pdbx_strand_id
1 'polypeptide(L)' 'QRYGPDDPRSHRAAADLDRAMAPLLADARAEGRTVVALSEYGITRVSRPVDINRALRRAGLLEVHTQDG' A
#
# COMPACT_ATOMS: atom_id res chain seq x y z
N GLN A 1 1.68 1.37 -2.14
CA GLN A 1 1.22 2.78 -2.18
C GLN A 1 2.44 3.69 -2.10
N ARG A 2 2.60 4.65 -3.01
CA ARG A 2 3.85 5.41 -3.21
C ARG A 2 3.84 6.84 -2.66
N TYR A 3 2.67 7.45 -2.50
CA TYR A 3 2.52 8.90 -2.36
C TYR A 3 2.00 9.36 -0.99
N GLY A 4 1.60 8.43 -0.12
CA GLY A 4 0.99 8.75 1.19
C GLY A 4 -0.54 8.82 1.10
N PRO A 5 -1.26 8.55 2.21
CA PRO A 5 -2.70 8.28 2.19
C PRO A 5 -3.54 9.48 1.75
N ASP A 6 -3.03 10.69 1.97
CA ASP A 6 -3.73 11.95 1.69
C ASP A 6 -3.30 12.61 0.36
N ASP A 7 -2.41 11.97 -0.41
CA ASP A 7 -2.00 12.51 -1.71
C ASP A 7 -3.17 12.40 -2.72
N PRO A 8 -3.45 13.43 -3.52
CA PRO A 8 -4.52 13.41 -4.53
C PRO A 8 -4.46 12.20 -5.48
N ARG A 9 -3.27 11.65 -5.74
CA ARG A 9 -3.10 10.43 -6.56
C ARG A 9 -3.63 9.18 -5.86
N SER A 10 -3.51 9.12 -4.53
CA SER A 10 -4.07 8.02 -3.73
C SER A 10 -5.60 8.04 -3.77
N HIS A 11 -6.21 9.23 -3.68
CA HIS A 11 -7.66 9.38 -3.84
C HIS A 11 -8.13 9.02 -5.24
N ARG A 12 -7.38 9.40 -6.29
CA ARG A 12 -7.68 9.02 -7.68
C ARG A 12 -7.66 7.50 -7.86
N ALA A 13 -6.62 6.84 -7.35
CA ALA A 13 -6.52 5.38 -7.41
C ALA A 13 -7.68 4.68 -6.70
N ALA A 14 -8.14 5.22 -5.55
CA ALA A 14 -9.32 4.68 -4.87
C ALA A 14 -10.60 4.85 -5.70
N ALA A 15 -10.81 6.00 -6.34
CA ALA A 15 -11.95 6.23 -7.23
C ALA A 15 -11.90 5.36 -8.50
N ASP A 16 -10.70 5.11 -9.04
CA ASP A 16 -10.53 4.23 -10.20
C ASP A 16 -10.82 2.76 -9.82
N LEU A 17 -10.41 2.33 -8.62
CA LEU A 17 -10.76 1.02 -8.08
C LEU A 17 -12.28 0.88 -7.88
N ASP A 18 -12.94 1.87 -7.29
CA ASP A 18 -14.40 1.89 -7.12
C ASP A 18 -15.13 1.73 -8.46
N ARG A 19 -14.70 2.50 -9.48
CA ARG A 19 -15.25 2.42 -10.83
C ARG A 19 -15.05 1.03 -11.46
N ALA A 20 -13.89 0.42 -11.26
CA ALA A 20 -13.59 -0.91 -11.77
C ALA A 20 -14.39 -2.01 -11.07
N MET A 21 -14.69 -1.86 -9.78
CA MET A 21 -15.45 -2.82 -8.98
C MET A 21 -16.97 -2.72 -9.21
N ALA A 22 -17.48 -1.54 -9.56
CA ALA A 22 -18.91 -1.28 -9.72
C ALA A 22 -19.68 -2.35 -10.54
N PRO A 23 -19.25 -2.78 -11.76
CA PRO A 23 -19.98 -3.81 -12.51
C PRO A 23 -19.99 -5.16 -11.78
N LEU A 24 -18.86 -5.58 -11.20
CA LEU A 24 -18.76 -6.85 -10.47
C LEU A 24 -19.70 -6.89 -9.25
N LEU A 25 -19.82 -5.76 -8.55
CA LEU A 25 -20.73 -5.63 -7.43
C LEU A 25 -22.19 -5.58 -7.87
N ALA A 26 -22.49 -5.04 -9.04
CA ALA A 26 -23.84 -5.05 -9.61
C ALA A 26 -24.27 -6.47 -9.96
N ASP A 27 -23.41 -7.23 -10.64
CA ASP A 27 -23.66 -8.63 -10.99
C ASP A 27 -23.87 -9.50 -9.74
N ALA A 28 -22.99 -9.35 -8.74
CA ALA A 28 -23.12 -10.08 -7.48
C ALA A 28 -24.44 -9.79 -6.76
N ARG A 29 -24.92 -8.54 -6.80
CA ARG A 29 -26.23 -8.16 -6.25
C ARG A 29 -27.38 -8.78 -7.04
N ALA A 30 -27.33 -8.75 -8.38
CA ALA A 30 -28.35 -9.34 -9.24
C ALA A 30 -28.50 -10.85 -9.00
N GLU A 31 -27.40 -11.52 -8.65
CA GLU A 31 -27.36 -12.94 -8.32
C GLU A 31 -27.67 -13.25 -6.83
N GLY A 32 -28.01 -12.24 -6.02
CA GLY A 32 -28.32 -12.43 -4.60
C GLY A 32 -27.13 -12.89 -3.75
N ARG A 33 -25.89 -12.62 -4.19
CA ARG A 33 -24.68 -13.02 -3.49
C ARG A 33 -24.33 -12.06 -2.35
N THR A 34 -23.77 -12.61 -1.27
CA THR A 34 -23.11 -11.81 -0.23
C THR A 34 -21.68 -11.50 -0.65
N VAL A 35 -21.30 -10.22 -0.61
CA VAL A 35 -19.93 -9.77 -0.92
C VAL A 35 -19.25 -9.28 0.35
N VAL A 36 -18.02 -9.72 0.56
CA VAL A 36 -17.15 -9.26 1.64
C VAL A 36 -15.89 -8.63 1.02
N ALA A 37 -15.61 -7.38 1.37
CA ALA A 37 -14.40 -6.68 0.98
C ALA A 37 -13.51 -6.44 2.20
N LEU A 38 -12.24 -6.84 2.11
CA LEU A 38 -11.27 -6.76 3.21
C LEU A 38 -9.98 -6.12 2.69
N SER A 39 -9.23 -5.53 3.62
CA SER A 39 -7.84 -5.12 3.40
C SER A 39 -6.99 -5.76 4.49
N GLU A 40 -5.80 -6.24 4.12
CA GLU A 40 -4.87 -6.87 5.07
C GLU A 40 -4.35 -5.86 6.10
N TYR A 41 -4.04 -4.64 5.64
CA TYR A 41 -3.54 -3.55 6.47
C TYR A 41 -3.92 -2.18 5.89
N GLY A 42 -3.96 -1.18 6.76
CA GLY A 42 -4.11 0.23 6.39
C GLY A 42 -2.77 0.90 6.10
N ILE A 43 -2.83 2.16 5.67
CA ILE A 43 -1.66 3.01 5.45
C ILE A 43 -1.85 4.28 6.28
N THR A 44 -0.80 4.68 7.01
CA THR A 44 -0.79 5.92 7.79
C THR A 44 0.16 6.94 7.19
N ARG A 45 -0.05 8.22 7.53
CA ARG A 45 0.85 9.30 7.15
C ARG A 45 2.16 9.17 7.93
N VAL A 46 3.28 9.30 7.24
CA VAL A 46 4.60 9.43 7.84
C VAL A 46 5.25 10.72 7.35
N SER A 47 6.01 11.40 8.21
CA SER A 47 6.62 12.69 7.91
C SER A 47 8.15 12.70 8.03
N ARG A 48 8.74 11.65 8.63
CA ARG A 48 10.18 11.58 8.86
C ARG A 48 10.77 10.32 8.19
N PRO A 49 11.49 10.47 7.07
CA PRO A 49 12.25 9.36 6.53
C PRO A 49 13.39 8.99 7.48
N VAL A 50 13.68 7.69 7.60
CA VAL A 50 14.85 7.19 8.33
C VAL A 50 15.69 6.38 7.35
N ASP A 51 16.86 6.91 7.01
CA ASP A 51 17.84 6.20 6.20
C ASP A 51 18.58 5.17 7.06
N ILE A 52 17.92 4.04 7.35
CA ILE A 52 18.39 3.03 8.32
C ILE A 52 19.82 2.60 8.02
N ASN A 53 20.15 2.31 6.75
CA ASN A 53 21.51 1.90 6.37
C ASN A 53 22.57 2.97 6.65
N ARG A 54 22.23 4.26 6.47
CA ARG A 54 23.15 5.37 6.80
C ARG A 54 23.30 5.53 8.32
N ALA A 55 22.21 5.36 9.06
CA ALA A 55 22.23 5.43 10.52
C ALA A 55 23.08 4.30 11.12
N LEU A 56 22.86 3.06 10.69
CA LEU A 56 23.62 1.90 11.14
C LEU A 56 25.10 1.99 10.77
N ARG A 57 25.42 2.47 9.55
CA ARG A 57 26.81 2.71 9.15
C ARG A 57 27.52 3.71 10.06
N ARG A 58 26.88 4.84 10.38
CA ARG A 58 27.45 5.84 11.31
C ARG A 58 27.65 5.30 12.73
N ALA A 59 26.81 4.34 13.15
CA ALA A 59 26.91 3.69 14.45
C ALA A 59 27.90 2.50 14.49
N GLY A 60 28.52 2.13 13.35
CA GLY A 60 29.38 0.94 13.27
C GLY A 60 28.62 -0.39 13.35
N LEU A 61 27.30 -0.38 13.14
CA LEU A 61 26.41 -1.55 13.28
C LEU A 61 25.95 -2.13 11.93
N LEU A 62 26.54 -1.70 10.82
CA LEU A 62 26.17 -2.18 9.50
C LEU A 62 27.03 -3.39 9.12
N GLU A 63 26.41 -4.58 9.08
CA GLU A 63 26.97 -5.76 8.42
C GLU A 63 26.45 -5.84 6.98
N VAL A 64 27.34 -6.13 6.02
CA VAL A 64 27.00 -6.29 4.61
C VAL A 64 27.31 -7.73 4.22
N HIS A 65 26.27 -8.48 3.88
CA HIS A 65 26.43 -9.84 3.35
C HIS A 65 26.57 -9.79 1.83
N THR A 66 27.61 -10.42 1.28
CA THR A 66 27.79 -10.59 -0.16
C THR A 66 27.55 -12.05 -0.50
N GLN A 67 26.62 -12.31 -1.42
CA GLN A 67 26.40 -13.64 -1.98
C GLN A 67 26.91 -13.63 -3.43
N ASP A 68 27.72 -14.62 -3.80
CA ASP A 68 28.10 -14.85 -5.20
C ASP A 68 26.86 -15.33 -5.96
N GLY A 69 26.56 -14.67 -7.07
CA GLY A 69 25.37 -14.91 -7.91
C GLY A 69 25.42 -16.19 -8.71
#